data_AF-A0A8C5EQU8-F1
#
_entry.id   AF-A0A8C5EQU8-F1
#
_cell.length_a   1.000
_cell.length_b   1.000
_cell.length_c   1.000
_cell.angle_alpha   90.00
_cell.angle_beta   90.00
_cell.angle_gamma   90.00
#
_symmetry.space_group_name_H-M   'P 1'
#
loop_
_entity.id
_entity.type
_entity.pdbx_description
1 polymer ?
#
loop_
_entity_poly.entity_id
_entity_poly.type
_entity_poly.pdbx_seq_one_letter_code
_entity_poly.pdbx_strand_id
1 'polypeptide(L)'
;MMTYSWYVAKLAHHHPGVHFPGLRWDPAHPEEKDTFNLEQFLSNNTQRSVFACIGLPEGDPSWERSFSRWPLGVCDFLVPVQTQFHPEEWAQRTRNMYNWSEPHNSFYPASWERVANEEMWQARMKTAFFLFDLAERLQGEGKARLYDLSYTLYKEIVETHSDYPPNWDKNLALACERVLRSGSRGHSPDVLLTCSIQHFSLYLQREHTDPQAPAIRSAITHLLRERDKL
;
A
#
# COMPACT_ATOMS: atom_id res chain seq x y z
N MET A 1 -20.13 -14.01 -1.66
CA MET A 1 -20.94 -14.99 -0.89
C MET A 1 -21.95 -14.35 0.06
N MET A 2 -21.65 -13.18 0.66
CA MET A 2 -22.65 -12.47 1.51
C MET A 2 -23.88 -11.97 0.74
N THR A 3 -23.90 -12.07 -0.59
CA THR A 3 -25.07 -11.85 -1.45
C THR A 3 -26.20 -12.85 -1.22
N TYR A 4 -25.94 -13.98 -0.55
CA TYR A 4 -26.96 -15.00 -0.23
C TYR A 4 -27.36 -14.95 1.24
N SER A 5 -28.68 -14.97 1.50
CA SER A 5 -29.23 -14.84 2.85
C SER A 5 -28.82 -15.95 3.81
N TRP A 6 -28.76 -17.19 3.33
CA TRP A 6 -28.30 -18.32 4.12
C TRP A 6 -26.84 -18.17 4.58
N TYR A 7 -26.00 -17.47 3.80
CA TYR A 7 -24.58 -17.31 4.13
C TYR A 7 -24.40 -16.29 5.26
N VAL A 8 -25.13 -15.17 5.21
CA VAL A 8 -25.13 -14.18 6.30
C VAL A 8 -25.68 -14.81 7.58
N ALA A 9 -26.79 -15.56 7.51
CA ALA A 9 -27.34 -16.26 8.66
C ALA A 9 -26.33 -17.25 9.28
N LYS A 10 -25.62 -18.00 8.44
CA LYS A 10 -24.54 -18.90 8.88
C LYS A 10 -23.40 -18.12 9.56
N LEU A 11 -22.94 -17.01 8.98
CA LEU A 11 -21.90 -16.18 9.57
C LEU A 11 -22.33 -15.59 10.92
N ALA A 12 -23.54 -15.05 11.01
CA ALA A 12 -24.09 -14.50 12.25
C ALA A 12 -24.13 -15.55 13.37
N HIS A 13 -24.48 -16.80 13.04
CA HIS A 13 -24.47 -17.90 13.99
C HIS A 13 -23.06 -18.23 14.53
N HIS A 14 -22.05 -18.22 13.65
CA HIS A 14 -20.66 -18.53 14.05
C HIS A 14 -19.88 -17.33 14.61
N HIS A 15 -20.39 -16.10 14.42
CA HIS A 15 -19.74 -14.86 14.86
C HIS A 15 -20.74 -13.98 15.63
N PRO A 16 -21.15 -14.37 16.86
CA PRO A 16 -22.22 -13.70 17.60
C PRO A 16 -21.91 -12.25 18.01
N GLY A 17 -20.65 -11.82 17.89
CA GLY A 17 -20.24 -10.45 18.14
C GLY A 17 -20.11 -9.58 16.89
N VAL A 18 -20.49 -10.10 15.71
CA VAL A 18 -20.51 -9.35 14.45
C VAL A 18 -21.97 -9.03 14.12
N HIS A 19 -22.25 -7.75 13.89
CA HIS A 19 -23.58 -7.25 13.60
C HIS A 19 -23.79 -7.10 12.09
N PHE A 20 -24.68 -7.91 11.53
CA PHE A 20 -25.08 -7.81 10.12
C PHE A 20 -26.34 -6.92 10.03
N PRO A 21 -26.31 -5.78 9.32
CA PRO A 21 -27.45 -4.85 9.27
C PRO A 21 -28.66 -5.39 8.49
N GLY A 22 -28.45 -6.40 7.66
CA GLY A 22 -29.50 -7.07 6.88
C GLY A 22 -29.17 -8.54 6.66
N LEU A 23 -30.01 -9.22 5.89
CA LEU A 23 -29.87 -10.64 5.59
C LEU A 23 -28.97 -10.90 4.39
N ARG A 24 -28.75 -9.94 3.49
CA ARG A 24 -27.83 -10.10 2.35
C ARG A 24 -27.06 -8.81 2.06
N TRP A 25 -25.82 -8.95 1.62
CA TRP A 25 -25.06 -7.84 1.08
C TRP A 25 -25.50 -7.55 -0.36
N ASP A 26 -26.00 -6.34 -0.61
CA ASP A 26 -26.39 -5.85 -1.93
C ASP A 26 -25.96 -4.38 -2.06
N PRO A 27 -24.80 -4.11 -2.68
CA PRO A 27 -24.30 -2.74 -2.82
C PRO A 27 -25.08 -1.93 -3.87
N ALA A 28 -25.85 -2.57 -4.76
CA ALA A 28 -26.65 -1.87 -5.77
C ALA A 28 -27.98 -1.38 -5.20
N HIS A 29 -28.58 -2.12 -4.26
CA HIS A 29 -29.85 -1.78 -3.63
C HIS A 29 -29.79 -1.89 -2.10
N PRO A 30 -28.95 -1.08 -1.42
CA PRO A 30 -28.73 -1.19 0.03
C PRO A 30 -29.90 -0.69 0.89
N GLU A 31 -30.84 0.04 0.29
CA GLU A 31 -32.06 0.55 0.94
C GLU A 31 -33.24 -0.44 0.83
N GLU A 32 -33.07 -1.52 0.05
CA GLU A 32 -34.07 -2.58 0.02
C GLU A 32 -34.18 -3.26 1.38
N LYS A 33 -35.38 -3.77 1.67
CA LYS A 33 -35.61 -4.50 2.90
C LYS A 33 -34.65 -5.69 2.99
N ASP A 34 -34.06 -5.88 4.17
CA ASP A 34 -33.16 -6.98 4.51
C ASP A 34 -31.84 -6.99 3.71
N THR A 35 -31.44 -5.88 3.09
CA THR A 35 -30.12 -5.72 2.45
C THR A 35 -29.18 -4.82 3.24
N PHE A 36 -27.89 -4.85 2.90
CA PHE A 36 -26.92 -3.89 3.41
C PHE A 36 -25.73 -3.70 2.45
N ASN A 37 -25.05 -2.56 2.54
CA ASN A 37 -23.74 -2.31 1.91
C ASN A 37 -22.58 -2.38 2.93
N LEU A 38 -21.35 -2.23 2.44
CA LEU A 38 -20.15 -2.31 3.26
C LEU A 38 -20.07 -1.17 4.29
N GLU A 39 -20.47 0.05 3.94
CA GLU A 39 -20.51 1.16 4.90
C GLU A 39 -21.40 0.87 6.11
N GLN A 40 -22.62 0.37 5.88
CA GLN A 40 -23.55 -0.01 6.94
C GLN A 40 -22.97 -1.15 7.79
N PHE A 41 -22.34 -2.15 7.16
CA PHE A 41 -21.69 -3.24 7.88
C PHE A 41 -20.57 -2.73 8.79
N LEU A 42 -19.66 -1.89 8.28
CA LEU A 42 -18.55 -1.35 9.08
C LEU A 42 -19.05 -0.45 10.21
N SER A 43 -20.05 0.39 9.94
CA SER A 43 -20.63 1.30 10.93
C SER A 43 -21.26 0.58 12.12
N ASN A 44 -21.86 -0.58 11.88
CA ASN A 44 -22.45 -1.43 12.93
C ASN A 44 -21.42 -2.28 13.69
N ASN A 45 -20.15 -2.27 13.28
CA ASN A 45 -19.08 -3.08 13.87
C ASN A 45 -17.87 -2.25 14.35
N THR A 46 -18.03 -0.94 14.57
CA THR A 46 -16.96 -0.01 14.97
C THR A 46 -16.29 -0.34 16.31
N GLN A 47 -16.94 -1.12 17.17
CA GLN A 47 -16.38 -1.59 18.45
C GLN A 47 -15.30 -2.66 18.28
N ARG A 48 -15.05 -3.12 17.04
CA ARG A 48 -14.06 -4.15 16.71
C ARG A 48 -13.11 -3.63 15.64
N SER A 49 -11.87 -4.11 15.68
CA SER A 49 -10.95 -3.91 14.57
C SER A 49 -11.40 -4.75 13.37
N VAL A 50 -11.61 -4.09 12.24
CA VAL A 50 -11.98 -4.74 10.97
C VAL A 50 -10.79 -4.74 10.03
N PHE A 51 -10.46 -5.90 9.50
CA PHE A 51 -9.37 -6.10 8.56
C PHE A 51 -9.89 -6.67 7.25
N ALA A 52 -9.39 -6.14 6.13
CA ALA A 52 -9.67 -6.65 4.79
C ALA A 52 -8.37 -7.21 4.20
N CYS A 53 -8.26 -8.53 4.09
CA CYS A 53 -7.09 -9.20 3.52
C CYS A 53 -7.33 -9.51 2.05
N ILE A 54 -6.34 -9.25 1.18
CA ILE A 54 -6.46 -9.40 -0.28
C ILE A 54 -7.43 -8.37 -0.89
N GLY A 55 -7.59 -7.23 -0.22
CA GLY A 55 -8.37 -6.08 -0.69
C GLY A 55 -9.86 -6.14 -0.33
N LEU A 56 -10.56 -5.06 -0.72
CA LEU A 56 -12.01 -4.95 -0.61
C LEU A 56 -12.67 -5.14 -1.98
N PRO A 57 -13.93 -5.61 -2.04
CA PRO A 57 -14.65 -5.74 -3.31
C PRO A 57 -14.77 -4.40 -4.03
N GLU A 58 -14.30 -4.31 -5.27
CA GLU A 58 -14.41 -3.10 -6.10
C GLU A 58 -15.87 -2.72 -6.40
N GLY A 59 -16.79 -3.69 -6.34
CA GLY A 59 -18.21 -3.48 -6.59
C GLY A 59 -18.99 -2.76 -5.48
N ASP A 60 -18.33 -2.33 -4.40
CA ASP A 60 -18.96 -1.59 -3.30
C ASP A 60 -18.05 -0.47 -2.76
N PRO A 61 -18.11 0.73 -3.34
CA PRO A 61 -17.34 1.89 -2.89
C PRO A 61 -18.01 2.65 -1.74
N SER A 62 -19.12 2.14 -1.16
CA SER A 62 -19.90 2.88 -0.13
C SER A 62 -19.05 3.32 1.06
N TRP A 63 -18.06 2.51 1.44
CA TRP A 63 -17.19 2.74 2.60
C TRP A 63 -16.21 3.91 2.43
N GLU A 64 -15.87 4.31 1.20
CA GLU A 64 -14.74 5.23 0.92
C GLU A 64 -14.89 6.62 1.55
N ARG A 65 -16.13 7.04 1.81
CA ARG A 65 -16.43 8.35 2.42
C ARG A 65 -16.34 8.34 3.94
N SER A 66 -16.53 7.17 4.55
CA SER A 66 -16.72 7.02 5.99
C SER A 66 -15.59 6.25 6.66
N PHE A 67 -14.81 5.49 5.89
CA PHE A 67 -13.67 4.71 6.38
C PHE A 67 -12.40 4.98 5.55
N SER A 68 -11.27 5.02 6.24
CA SER A 68 -9.92 4.98 5.66
C SER A 68 -9.36 3.57 5.73
N ARG A 69 -8.49 3.24 4.76
CA ARG A 69 -7.72 1.99 4.72
C ARG A 69 -6.28 2.29 5.10
N TRP A 70 -5.80 1.69 6.19
CA TRP A 70 -4.40 1.78 6.59
C TRP A 70 -3.73 0.41 6.37
N PRO A 71 -2.60 0.34 5.65
CA PRO A 71 -1.99 -0.95 5.37
C PRO A 71 -1.50 -1.60 6.66
N LEU A 72 -1.91 -2.83 6.89
CA LEU A 72 -1.43 -3.68 7.98
C LEU A 72 -0.98 -5.01 7.36
N GLY A 73 0.08 -4.88 6.59
CA GLY A 73 0.62 -6.00 5.87
C GLY A 73 -0.26 -6.48 4.71
N VAL A 74 -0.57 -7.77 4.61
CA VAL A 74 -1.36 -8.34 3.50
C VAL A 74 -2.83 -7.94 3.62
N CYS A 75 -3.20 -7.38 4.76
CA CYS A 75 -4.50 -6.82 5.04
C CYS A 75 -4.44 -5.31 5.16
N ASP A 76 -5.60 -4.68 5.02
CA ASP A 76 -5.82 -3.29 5.38
C ASP A 76 -6.65 -3.23 6.65
N PHE A 77 -6.27 -2.33 7.56
CA PHE A 77 -7.06 -1.96 8.72
C PHE A 77 -8.08 -0.89 8.31
N LEU A 78 -9.36 -1.18 8.49
CA LEU A 78 -10.44 -0.24 8.19
C LEU A 78 -10.76 0.57 9.43
N VAL A 79 -10.60 1.89 9.32
CA VAL A 79 -10.82 2.83 10.43
C VAL A 79 -11.78 3.93 10.01
N PRO A 80 -12.63 4.45 10.90
CA PRO A 80 -13.44 5.63 10.60
C PRO A 80 -12.57 6.80 10.15
N VAL A 81 -12.99 7.57 9.16
CA VAL A 81 -12.21 8.70 8.59
C VAL A 81 -11.86 9.79 9.60
N GLN A 82 -12.62 9.89 10.70
CA GLN A 82 -12.34 10.83 11.79
C GLN A 82 -11.18 10.38 12.69
N THR A 83 -10.71 9.15 12.53
CA THR A 83 -9.58 8.61 13.30
C THR A 83 -8.30 9.33 12.89
N GLN A 84 -7.61 9.93 13.85
CA GLN A 84 -6.34 10.60 13.60
C GLN A 84 -5.28 9.57 13.19
N PHE A 85 -4.65 9.81 12.03
CA PHE A 85 -3.54 9.01 11.56
C PHE A 85 -2.21 9.59 12.06
N HIS A 86 -1.37 8.75 12.67
CA HIS A 86 -0.04 9.09 13.16
C HIS A 86 1.02 8.36 12.32
N PRO A 87 1.63 9.03 11.31
CA PRO A 87 2.50 8.37 10.33
C PRO A 87 3.67 7.60 10.93
N GLU A 88 4.41 8.19 11.88
CA GLU A 88 5.59 7.58 12.47
C GLU A 88 5.26 6.40 13.37
N GLU A 89 4.18 6.52 14.15
CA GLU A 89 3.70 5.41 14.98
C GLU A 89 3.25 4.24 14.10
N TRP A 90 2.56 4.53 12.99
CA TRP A 90 2.14 3.50 12.05
C TRP A 90 3.33 2.85 11.36
N ALA A 91 4.29 3.64 10.87
CA ALA A 91 5.54 3.14 10.28
C ALA A 91 6.29 2.23 11.25
N GLN A 92 6.44 2.63 12.51
CA GLN A 92 7.11 1.83 13.53
C GLN A 92 6.34 0.54 13.83
N ARG A 93 5.01 0.60 13.88
CA ARG A 93 4.15 -0.56 14.11
C ARG A 93 4.26 -1.61 12.98
N THR A 94 4.39 -1.17 11.73
CA THR A 94 4.39 -2.08 10.58
C THR A 94 5.77 -2.52 10.11
N ARG A 95 6.83 -1.84 10.54
CA ARG A 95 8.23 -2.06 10.11
C ARG A 95 8.67 -3.53 10.10
N ASN A 96 8.37 -4.28 11.16
CA ASN A 96 8.84 -5.66 11.36
C ASN A 96 7.70 -6.68 11.41
N MET A 97 6.58 -6.41 10.72
CA MET A 97 5.42 -7.31 10.74
C MET A 97 5.67 -8.67 10.06
N TYR A 98 6.70 -8.78 9.22
CA TYR A 98 6.92 -9.94 8.37
C TYR A 98 8.16 -10.73 8.72
N ASN A 99 7.94 -11.93 9.24
CA ASN A 99 8.97 -12.96 9.34
C ASN A 99 8.82 -14.00 8.21
N TRP A 100 8.63 -13.52 6.97
CA TRP A 100 8.44 -14.39 5.82
C TRP A 100 9.79 -14.72 5.19
N SER A 101 10.20 -15.99 5.27
CA SER A 101 11.55 -16.43 4.88
C SER A 101 11.66 -16.99 3.46
N GLU A 102 10.54 -17.23 2.78
CA GLU A 102 10.59 -17.84 1.44
C GLU A 102 11.21 -16.86 0.42
N PRO A 103 12.24 -17.28 -0.34
CA PRO A 103 12.83 -16.44 -1.38
C PRO A 103 11.78 -16.04 -2.42
N HIS A 104 11.91 -14.83 -2.99
CA HIS A 104 10.91 -14.24 -3.89
C HIS A 104 10.58 -15.14 -5.10
N ASN A 105 11.60 -15.73 -5.71
CA ASN A 105 11.46 -16.51 -6.95
C ASN A 105 11.54 -18.03 -6.75
N SER A 106 11.22 -18.53 -5.55
CA SER A 106 11.36 -19.95 -5.18
C SER A 106 10.26 -20.87 -5.74
N PHE A 107 9.08 -20.34 -6.06
CA PHE A 107 7.92 -21.14 -6.49
C PHE A 107 7.72 -21.15 -8.01
N TYR A 108 7.08 -22.19 -8.52
CA TYR A 108 6.74 -22.32 -9.94
C TYR A 108 5.83 -21.17 -10.41
N PRO A 109 6.13 -20.50 -11.54
CA PRO A 109 5.46 -19.24 -11.92
C PRO A 109 3.93 -19.28 -11.98
N ALA A 110 3.31 -20.42 -12.31
CA ALA A 110 1.85 -20.55 -12.42
C ALA A 110 1.19 -21.17 -11.19
N SER A 111 1.89 -21.25 -10.05
CA SER A 111 1.38 -21.85 -8.83
C SER A 111 0.71 -20.82 -7.90
N TRP A 112 -0.21 -21.28 -7.04
CA TRP A 112 -0.80 -20.43 -6.01
C TRP A 112 0.22 -19.97 -4.97
N GLU A 113 1.23 -20.79 -4.70
CA GLU A 113 2.35 -20.44 -3.82
C GLU A 113 3.14 -19.26 -4.38
N ARG A 114 3.34 -19.16 -5.70
CA ARG A 114 3.97 -17.98 -6.32
C ARG A 114 3.16 -16.71 -6.09
N VAL A 115 1.84 -16.79 -6.22
CA VAL A 115 0.93 -15.65 -6.00
C VAL A 115 0.94 -15.24 -4.52
N ALA A 116 0.80 -16.20 -3.61
CA ALA A 116 0.85 -15.92 -2.18
C ALA A 116 2.22 -15.35 -1.75
N ASN A 117 3.32 -15.88 -2.28
CA ASN A 117 4.66 -15.38 -2.01
C ASN A 117 4.82 -13.94 -2.51
N GLU A 118 4.32 -13.62 -3.71
CA GLU A 118 4.32 -12.24 -4.22
C GLU A 118 3.60 -11.29 -3.26
N GLU A 119 2.40 -11.65 -2.79
CA GLU A 119 1.65 -10.84 -1.81
C GLU A 119 2.45 -10.61 -0.52
N MET A 120 3.10 -11.65 0.00
CA MET A 120 3.94 -11.54 1.21
C MET A 120 5.14 -10.61 0.98
N TRP A 121 5.77 -10.66 -0.19
CA TRP A 121 6.85 -9.75 -0.55
C TRP A 121 6.32 -8.32 -0.69
N GLN A 122 5.35 -8.07 -1.57
CA GLN A 122 4.78 -6.73 -1.81
C GLN A 122 4.30 -6.05 -0.53
N ALA A 123 3.77 -6.83 0.41
CA ALA A 123 3.20 -6.27 1.60
C ALA A 123 4.22 -5.66 2.59
N ARG A 124 5.52 -5.94 2.43
CA ARG A 124 6.60 -5.19 3.12
C ARG A 124 6.62 -3.71 2.73
N MET A 125 6.35 -3.41 1.45
CA MET A 125 6.39 -2.05 0.92
C MET A 125 5.08 -1.28 1.09
N LYS A 126 3.98 -1.92 1.49
CA LYS A 126 2.65 -1.30 1.52
C LYS A 126 2.58 -0.07 2.44
N THR A 127 3.28 -0.07 3.57
CA THR A 127 3.31 1.13 4.44
C THR A 127 4.08 2.27 3.79
N ALA A 128 5.25 2.00 3.23
CA ALA A 128 6.04 3.01 2.53
C ALA A 128 5.27 3.63 1.35
N PHE A 129 4.57 2.78 0.58
CA PHE A 129 3.71 3.20 -0.52
C PHE A 129 2.52 4.05 -0.04
N PHE A 130 1.82 3.62 1.01
CA PHE A 130 0.70 4.37 1.56
C PHE A 130 1.11 5.77 2.03
N LEU A 131 2.27 5.89 2.69
CA LEU A 131 2.79 7.19 3.12
C LEU A 131 3.17 8.09 1.94
N PHE A 132 3.72 7.50 0.88
CA PHE A 132 4.01 8.20 -0.38
C PHE A 132 2.72 8.74 -1.01
N ASP A 133 1.71 7.89 -1.18
CA ASP A 133 0.42 8.27 -1.78
C ASP A 133 -0.32 9.30 -0.91
N LEU A 134 -0.26 9.18 0.42
CA LEU A 134 -0.78 10.19 1.33
C LEU A 134 -0.07 11.53 1.12
N ALA A 135 1.26 11.54 0.93
CA ALA A 135 2.02 12.75 0.65
C ALA A 135 1.61 13.42 -0.67
N GLU A 136 1.31 12.65 -1.71
CA GLU A 136 0.83 13.18 -3.00
C GLU A 136 -0.48 13.98 -2.86
N ARG A 137 -1.33 13.60 -1.91
CA ARG A 137 -2.64 14.24 -1.64
C ARG A 137 -2.55 15.44 -0.69
N LEU A 138 -1.47 15.58 0.06
CA LEU A 138 -1.27 16.69 1.01
C LEU A 138 -0.58 17.90 0.37
N GLN A 139 -0.65 19.03 1.07
CA GLN A 139 0.06 20.27 0.74
C GLN A 139 0.89 20.73 1.96
N GLY A 140 1.94 21.52 1.73
CA GLY A 140 2.75 22.11 2.80
C GLY A 140 3.73 21.15 3.50
N GLU A 141 4.16 21.50 4.71
CA GLU A 141 5.27 20.80 5.42
C GLU A 141 4.97 19.33 5.75
N GLY A 142 3.70 18.98 5.99
CA GLY A 142 3.29 17.59 6.21
C GLY A 142 3.62 16.67 5.03
N LYS A 143 3.63 17.20 3.81
CA LYS A 143 4.00 16.46 2.59
C LYS A 143 5.48 16.06 2.60
N ALA A 144 6.38 16.99 2.88
CA ALA A 144 7.82 16.74 2.88
C ALA A 144 8.19 15.66 3.91
N ARG A 145 7.58 15.73 5.10
CA ARG A 145 7.77 14.76 6.18
C ARG A 145 7.31 13.35 5.79
N LEU A 146 6.18 13.21 5.11
CA LEU A 146 5.70 11.90 4.65
C LEU A 146 6.58 11.30 3.55
N TYR A 147 7.08 12.10 2.61
CA TYR A 147 8.05 11.61 1.63
C TYR A 147 9.35 11.14 2.30
N ASP A 148 9.83 11.86 3.31
CA ASP A 148 11.02 11.49 4.07
C ASP A 148 10.86 10.14 4.78
N LEU A 149 9.71 9.95 5.44
CA LEU A 149 9.37 8.71 6.12
C LEU A 149 9.20 7.55 5.12
N SER A 150 8.53 7.79 3.99
CA SER A 150 8.37 6.81 2.91
C SER A 150 9.72 6.39 2.32
N TYR A 151 10.59 7.34 1.99
CA TYR A 151 11.96 7.10 1.52
C TYR A 151 12.76 6.26 2.50
N THR A 152 12.73 6.63 3.79
CA THR A 152 13.46 5.90 4.84
C THR A 152 13.04 4.43 4.90
N LEU A 153 11.73 4.16 4.87
CA LEU A 153 11.20 2.79 4.86
C LEU A 153 11.58 2.04 3.58
N TYR A 154 11.40 2.65 2.41
CA TYR A 154 11.77 2.04 1.12
C TYR A 154 13.25 1.65 1.11
N LYS A 155 14.11 2.58 1.51
CA LYS A 155 15.56 2.39 1.54
C LYS A 155 15.94 1.24 2.46
N GLU A 156 15.44 1.24 3.70
CA GLU A 156 15.69 0.17 4.65
C GLU A 156 15.27 -1.20 4.10
N ILE A 157 14.07 -1.29 3.51
CA ILE A 157 13.54 -2.56 3.00
C ILE A 157 14.39 -3.08 1.83
N VAL A 158 14.76 -2.20 0.88
CA VAL A 158 15.61 -2.55 -0.27
C VAL A 158 17.02 -2.93 0.16
N GLU A 159 17.63 -2.20 1.10
CA GLU A 159 18.98 -2.48 1.59
C GLU A 159 19.05 -3.77 2.42
N THR A 160 17.94 -4.21 3.01
CA THR A 160 17.88 -5.43 3.84
C THR A 160 17.82 -6.71 3.01
N HIS A 161 17.31 -6.66 1.77
CA HIS A 161 17.03 -7.86 0.98
C HIS A 161 17.82 -7.85 -0.32
N SER A 162 18.30 -9.01 -0.77
CA SER A 162 19.07 -9.14 -2.02
C SER A 162 18.27 -9.69 -3.21
N ASP A 163 17.16 -10.41 -2.95
CA ASP A 163 16.29 -11.00 -3.97
C ASP A 163 14.85 -10.54 -3.74
N TYR A 164 14.57 -9.31 -4.18
CA TYR A 164 13.29 -8.62 -3.96
C TYR A 164 12.58 -8.28 -5.28
N PRO A 165 11.25 -8.08 -5.29
CA PRO A 165 10.49 -7.70 -6.50
C PRO A 165 11.05 -6.45 -7.23
N PRO A 166 11.17 -6.46 -8.58
CA PRO A 166 11.74 -5.34 -9.34
C PRO A 166 11.09 -3.98 -9.08
N ASN A 167 9.77 -3.93 -8.88
CA ASN A 167 9.04 -2.68 -8.63
C ASN A 167 9.51 -1.93 -7.38
N TRP A 168 10.22 -2.58 -6.45
CA TRP A 168 10.80 -1.91 -5.29
C TRP A 168 11.88 -0.90 -5.69
N ASP A 169 12.70 -1.21 -6.70
CA ASP A 169 13.69 -0.28 -7.24
C ASP A 169 13.00 0.96 -7.81
N LYS A 170 11.93 0.77 -8.59
CA LYS A 170 11.14 1.88 -9.15
C LYS A 170 10.55 2.77 -8.06
N ASN A 171 9.99 2.16 -7.01
CA ASN A 171 9.36 2.88 -5.91
C ASN A 171 10.40 3.67 -5.08
N LEU A 172 11.55 3.06 -4.77
CA LEU A 172 12.63 3.76 -4.07
C LEU A 172 13.20 4.92 -4.90
N ALA A 173 13.35 4.73 -6.22
CA ALA A 173 13.81 5.80 -7.10
C ALA A 173 12.85 7.00 -7.12
N LEU A 174 11.53 6.73 -7.14
CA LEU A 174 10.49 7.77 -7.03
C LEU A 174 10.52 8.46 -5.65
N ALA A 175 10.71 7.70 -4.57
CA ALA A 175 10.83 8.29 -3.23
C ALA A 175 12.06 9.20 -3.11
N CYS A 176 13.22 8.78 -3.63
CA CYS A 176 14.43 9.60 -3.72
C CYS A 176 14.18 10.91 -4.48
N GLU A 177 13.47 10.85 -5.61
CA GLU A 177 13.12 12.04 -6.39
C GLU A 177 12.17 12.96 -5.62
N ARG A 178 11.13 12.42 -4.96
CA ARG A 178 10.19 13.25 -4.19
C ARG A 178 10.81 13.93 -2.98
N VAL A 179 11.74 13.27 -2.29
CA VAL A 179 12.51 13.89 -1.20
C VAL A 179 13.42 15.00 -1.73
N LEU A 180 14.02 14.81 -2.91
CA LEU A 180 14.84 15.84 -3.55
C LEU A 180 14.01 17.08 -3.88
N ARG A 181 12.80 16.90 -4.43
CA ARG A 181 11.91 18.02 -4.79
C ARG A 181 11.25 18.70 -3.60
N SER A 182 11.03 17.97 -2.50
CA SER A 182 10.42 18.53 -1.30
C SER A 182 11.34 19.49 -0.53
N GLY A 183 12.63 19.55 -0.89
CA GLY A 183 13.61 20.40 -0.22
C GLY A 183 13.93 19.93 1.19
N SER A 184 13.79 18.62 1.47
CA SER A 184 14.11 18.04 2.78
C SER A 184 15.57 18.35 3.15
N ARG A 185 15.76 19.08 4.25
CA ARG A 185 17.09 19.58 4.69
C ARG A 185 18.00 18.48 5.26
N GLY A 186 17.50 17.26 5.39
CA GLY A 186 18.23 16.13 5.99
C GLY A 186 19.10 15.32 5.03
N HIS A 187 18.93 15.50 3.71
CA HIS A 187 19.55 14.63 2.70
C HIS A 187 20.38 15.43 1.70
N SER A 188 21.54 14.89 1.32
CA SER A 188 22.37 15.47 0.26
C SER A 188 21.68 15.32 -1.10
N PRO A 189 21.55 16.40 -1.90
CA PRO A 189 21.02 16.32 -3.26
C PRO A 189 21.77 15.31 -4.14
N ASP A 190 23.10 15.24 -4.03
CA ASP A 190 23.92 14.28 -4.79
C ASP A 190 23.58 12.82 -4.44
N VAL A 191 23.36 12.54 -3.16
CA VAL A 191 22.97 11.20 -2.67
C VAL A 191 21.60 10.80 -3.21
N LEU A 192 20.63 11.71 -3.18
CA LEU A 192 19.27 11.44 -3.68
C LEU A 192 19.23 11.27 -5.20
N LEU A 193 19.97 12.10 -5.95
CA LEU A 193 20.10 11.98 -7.40
C LEU A 193 20.74 10.65 -7.77
N THR A 194 21.85 10.29 -7.12
CA THR A 194 22.55 9.02 -7.36
C THR A 194 21.68 7.82 -7.02
N CYS A 195 20.97 7.86 -5.88
CA CYS A 195 19.97 6.84 -5.52
C CYS A 195 18.92 6.67 -6.63
N SER A 196 18.28 7.76 -7.06
CA SER A 196 17.18 7.71 -8.01
C SER A 196 17.64 7.18 -9.38
N ILE A 197 18.80 7.63 -9.87
CA ILE A 197 19.41 7.16 -11.12
C ILE A 197 19.72 5.66 -11.03
N GLN A 198 20.36 5.22 -9.94
CA GLN A 198 20.76 3.83 -9.75
C GLN A 198 19.55 2.91 -9.78
N HIS A 199 18.53 3.17 -8.96
CA HIS A 199 17.39 2.28 -8.83
C HIS A 199 16.47 2.31 -10.05
N PHE A 200 16.29 3.45 -10.74
CA PHE A 200 15.61 3.43 -12.03
C PHE A 200 16.37 2.62 -13.08
N SER A 201 17.70 2.69 -13.08
CA SER A 201 18.52 1.88 -14.01
C SER A 201 18.40 0.39 -13.71
N LEU A 202 18.46 -0.01 -12.43
CA LEU A 202 18.26 -1.40 -11.99
C LEU A 202 16.86 -1.90 -12.36
N TYR A 203 15.82 -1.09 -12.15
CA TYR A 203 14.47 -1.43 -12.56
C TYR A 203 14.39 -1.75 -14.05
N LEU A 204 14.94 -0.89 -14.92
CA LEU A 204 14.93 -1.10 -16.38
C LEU A 204 15.76 -2.30 -16.84
N GLN A 205 16.77 -2.72 -16.07
CA GLN A 205 17.54 -3.94 -16.33
C GLN A 205 16.75 -5.22 -15.98
N ARG A 206 15.73 -5.11 -15.13
CA ARG A 206 14.91 -6.25 -14.70
C ARG A 206 13.59 -6.32 -15.47
N GLU A 207 12.99 -5.15 -15.75
CA GLU A 207 11.68 -4.98 -16.40
C GLU A 207 11.81 -4.36 -17.79
N HIS A 208 12.29 -5.14 -18.76
CA HIS A 208 12.58 -4.67 -20.13
C HIS A 208 11.32 -4.30 -20.94
N THR A 209 10.16 -4.84 -20.57
CA THR A 209 8.90 -4.70 -21.32
C THR A 209 7.94 -3.70 -20.67
N ASP A 210 8.35 -2.95 -19.64
CA ASP A 210 7.50 -1.93 -19.02
C ASP A 210 7.13 -0.84 -20.05
N PRO A 211 5.84 -0.57 -20.32
CA PRO A 211 5.42 0.51 -21.22
C PRO A 211 5.91 1.90 -20.78
N GLN A 212 6.26 2.08 -19.51
CA GLN A 212 6.82 3.32 -18.96
C GLN A 212 8.33 3.45 -19.14
N ALA A 213 9.02 2.45 -19.72
CA ALA A 213 10.46 2.47 -19.89
C ALA A 213 11.00 3.74 -20.60
N PRO A 214 10.36 4.29 -21.66
CA PRO A 214 10.80 5.55 -22.27
C PRO A 214 10.76 6.74 -21.29
N ALA A 215 9.72 6.83 -20.47
CA ALA A 215 9.59 7.90 -19.47
C ALA A 215 10.66 7.77 -18.39
N ILE A 216 10.94 6.56 -17.92
CA ILE A 216 11.98 6.29 -16.92
C ILE A 216 13.37 6.65 -17.47
N ARG A 217 13.68 6.31 -18.73
CA ARG A 217 14.95 6.71 -19.37
C ARG A 217 15.09 8.22 -19.50
N SER A 218 14.00 8.91 -19.81
CA SER A 218 13.96 10.38 -19.84
C SER A 218 14.24 10.97 -18.46
N ALA A 219 13.61 10.42 -17.41
CA ALA A 219 13.85 10.83 -16.03
C ALA A 219 15.32 10.62 -15.61
N ILE A 220 15.92 9.46 -15.90
CA ILE A 220 17.35 9.20 -15.65
C ILE A 220 18.24 10.27 -16.33
N THR A 221 17.95 10.57 -17.60
CA THR A 221 18.71 11.58 -18.35
C THR A 221 18.62 12.96 -17.71
N HIS A 222 17.43 13.34 -17.21
CA HIS A 222 17.24 14.59 -16.51
C HIS A 222 18.01 14.64 -15.18
N LEU A 223 17.91 13.58 -14.37
CA LEU A 223 18.59 13.47 -13.08
C LEU A 223 20.12 13.51 -13.23
N LEU A 224 20.67 12.85 -14.26
CA LEU A 224 22.10 12.92 -14.58
C LEU A 224 22.56 14.36 -14.83
N ARG A 225 21.81 15.10 -15.67
CA ARG A 225 22.11 16.51 -15.97
C ARG A 225 22.00 17.43 -14.76
N GLU A 226 21.14 17.11 -13.79
CA GLU A 226 21.07 17.86 -12.54
C GLU A 226 22.27 17.57 -11.65
N ARG A 227 22.66 16.30 -11.53
CA ARG A 227 23.82 15.91 -10.73
C ARG A 227 25.12 16.52 -11.26
N ASP A 228 25.28 16.58 -12.57
CA ASP A 228 26.46 17.18 -13.21
C ASP A 228 26.57 18.70 -12.98
N LYS A 229 25.53 19.35 -12.44
CA LYS A 229 25.51 20.79 -12.12
C LYS A 229 25.75 21.09 -10.62
N LEU A 230 25.81 20.07 -9.77
CA LEU A 230 26.15 20.21 -8.35
C LEU A 230 27.64 20.43 -8.17
#